data_AF-A0A3Q8U2P4-F1
#
_entry.id   AF-A0A3Q8U2P4-F1
#
_cell.length_a   1.000
_cell.length_b   1.000
_cell.length_c   1.000
_cell.angle_alpha   90.00
_cell.angle_beta   90.00
_cell.angle_gamma   90.00
#
_symmetry.space_group_name_H-M   'P 1'
#
loop_
_entity.id
_entity.type
_entity.pdbx_description
1 polymer ?
#
loop_
_entity_poly.entity_id
_entity_poly.type
_entity_poly.pdbx_seq_one_letter_code
_entity_poly.pdbx_strand_id
1 'polypeptide(L)'
;MRAQLIDVCAKPDLQQQVDDVIERMERHCPVRILCYSLMGSIPLGMGNASSDYDLLAFYQPLKAISSDQYDVINNKTPLLGAAHIAGQVNLLLADSELCSLKFVDMPEAVFAQDYPHHLNSLTVHDRAFDVSVVPGNTSPKVASIFSDMFYYGGGVLTDRLGTVRDNFSEMKHFLRVYDFCKRRFVTTYGRLQYYLVEPGNVRLRTYLQSINDILAIEYALDRLDVPPADVSVMLNYLDDAQVLDIARRYVEINSSATIAKEKLLLDPNPILNQWIAERLERIRPRLVDLYPQRAHALFNVVID
;
A
#
# COMPACT_ATOMS: atom_id res chain seq x y z
N MET A 1 6.32 14.85 -8.97
CA MET A 1 4.85 14.89 -8.93
C MET A 1 4.38 16.12 -8.17
N ARG A 2 3.38 16.81 -8.72
CA ARG A 2 2.60 17.79 -7.97
C ARG A 2 1.47 17.07 -7.26
N ALA A 3 1.43 17.20 -5.93
CA ALA A 3 0.42 16.60 -5.09
C ALA A 3 -0.59 17.67 -4.68
N GLN A 4 -1.85 17.29 -4.64
CA GLN A 4 -2.93 18.17 -4.22
C GLN A 4 -3.40 17.76 -2.83
N LEU A 5 -3.42 18.71 -1.91
CA LEU A 5 -4.10 18.56 -0.63
C LEU A 5 -5.50 19.17 -0.72
N ILE A 6 -6.51 18.33 -0.54
CA ILE A 6 -7.92 18.74 -0.53
C ILE A 6 -8.53 18.52 0.86
N ASP A 7 -9.57 19.26 1.19
CA ASP A 7 -10.30 19.15 2.46
C ASP A 7 -11.56 18.27 2.36
N VAL A 8 -11.97 17.94 1.14
CA VAL A 8 -13.09 17.05 0.82
C VAL A 8 -12.62 15.70 0.27
N CYS A 9 -13.53 14.72 0.23
CA CYS A 9 -13.26 13.42 -0.34
C CYS A 9 -12.91 13.54 -1.84
N ALA A 10 -11.78 12.94 -2.23
CA ALA A 10 -11.35 12.87 -3.64
C ALA A 10 -12.38 12.18 -4.56
N LYS A 11 -13.30 11.42 -3.97
CA LYS A 11 -14.42 10.76 -4.65
C LYS A 11 -15.75 11.27 -4.07
N PRO A 12 -16.34 12.34 -4.64
CA PRO A 12 -17.48 13.05 -4.04
C PRO A 12 -18.72 12.19 -3.76
N ASP A 13 -18.98 11.17 -4.58
CA ASP A 13 -20.09 10.22 -4.38
C ASP A 13 -19.95 9.36 -3.12
N LEU A 14 -18.74 9.28 -2.55
CA LEU A 14 -18.49 8.59 -1.28
C LEU A 14 -18.51 9.52 -0.07
N GLN A 15 -18.55 10.85 -0.23
CA GLN A 15 -18.36 11.83 0.86
C GLN A 15 -19.18 11.47 2.11
N GLN A 16 -20.49 11.25 1.96
CA GLN A 16 -21.36 10.92 3.09
C GLN A 16 -20.96 9.61 3.79
N GLN A 17 -20.60 8.56 3.02
CA GLN A 17 -20.16 7.29 3.61
C GLN A 17 -18.83 7.45 4.35
N VAL A 18 -17.92 8.25 3.81
CA VAL A 18 -16.63 8.54 4.46
C VAL A 18 -16.86 9.28 5.78
N ASP A 19 -17.67 10.33 5.77
CA ASP A 19 -17.99 11.11 6.97
C ASP A 19 -18.66 10.23 8.05
N ASP A 20 -19.64 9.41 7.66
CA ASP A 20 -20.33 8.47 8.55
C ASP A 20 -19.36 7.47 9.19
N VAL A 21 -18.46 6.87 8.41
CA VAL A 21 -17.52 5.85 8.90
C VAL A 21 -16.47 6.48 9.81
N ILE A 22 -15.93 7.65 9.44
CA ILE A 22 -14.99 8.40 10.28
C ILE A 22 -15.66 8.79 11.60
N GLU A 23 -16.86 9.37 11.56
CA GLU A 23 -17.55 9.81 12.77
C GLU A 23 -17.84 8.63 13.70
N ARG A 24 -18.25 7.48 13.17
CA ARG A 24 -18.44 6.26 13.96
C ARG A 24 -17.15 5.78 14.60
N MET A 25 -16.04 5.78 13.85
CA MET A 25 -14.73 5.40 14.37
C MET A 25 -14.29 6.34 15.50
N GLU A 26 -14.40 7.66 15.31
CA GLU A 26 -14.01 8.68 16.31
C GLU A 26 -14.94 8.70 17.55
N ARG A 27 -16.19 8.21 17.41
CA ARG A 27 -17.09 7.99 18.57
C ARG A 27 -16.75 6.72 19.34
N HIS A 28 -16.37 5.64 18.65
CA HIS A 28 -16.10 4.33 19.26
C HIS A 28 -14.69 4.24 19.87
N CYS A 29 -13.71 4.75 19.13
CA CYS A 29 -12.31 4.82 19.50
C CYS A 29 -11.93 6.27 19.79
N PRO A 30 -11.15 6.56 20.84
CA PRO A 30 -10.80 7.92 21.20
C PRO A 30 -9.67 8.47 20.32
N VAL A 31 -9.94 8.57 19.03
CA VAL A 31 -9.00 8.98 17.99
C VAL A 31 -9.59 10.12 17.18
N ARG A 32 -8.72 10.83 16.45
CA ARG A 32 -9.08 11.83 15.46
C ARG A 32 -8.44 11.45 14.12
N ILE A 33 -9.23 11.33 13.07
CA ILE A 33 -8.72 11.06 11.71
C ILE A 33 -8.21 12.37 11.10
N LEU A 34 -6.93 12.42 10.77
CA LEU A 34 -6.22 13.63 10.34
C LEU A 34 -6.31 13.82 8.82
N CYS A 35 -5.91 12.79 8.09
CA CYS A 35 -5.85 12.78 6.64
C CYS A 35 -6.04 11.36 6.11
N TYR A 36 -6.42 11.22 4.85
CA TYR A 36 -6.58 9.92 4.21
C TYR A 36 -6.41 9.98 2.70
N SER A 37 -6.10 8.83 2.10
CA SER A 37 -6.16 8.59 0.66
C SER A 37 -7.01 7.35 0.38
N LEU A 38 -7.55 7.23 -0.84
CA LEU A 38 -8.01 5.93 -1.32
C LEU A 38 -6.84 4.94 -1.29
N MET A 39 -7.14 3.68 -0.99
CA MET A 39 -6.20 2.56 -1.02
C MET A 39 -6.90 1.33 -1.61
N GLY A 40 -6.14 0.25 -1.80
CA GLY A 40 -6.71 -1.06 -2.09
C GLY A 40 -6.84 -1.31 -3.60
N SER A 41 -7.81 -2.14 -3.99
CA SER A 41 -7.93 -2.60 -5.38
C SER A 41 -8.38 -1.51 -6.34
N ILE A 42 -9.27 -0.62 -5.89
CA ILE A 42 -9.91 0.37 -6.75
C ILE A 42 -8.91 1.37 -7.33
N PRO A 43 -8.10 2.10 -6.54
CA PRO A 43 -7.11 3.02 -7.09
C PRO A 43 -6.03 2.33 -7.94
N LEU A 44 -5.79 1.03 -7.73
CA LEU A 44 -4.86 0.25 -8.54
C LEU A 44 -5.43 -0.20 -9.89
N GLY A 45 -6.67 0.14 -10.24
CA GLY A 45 -7.33 -0.40 -11.44
C GLY A 45 -7.63 -1.91 -11.34
N MET A 46 -7.57 -2.47 -10.12
CA MET A 46 -7.81 -3.88 -9.82
C MET A 46 -9.13 -4.10 -9.06
N GLY A 47 -9.98 -3.07 -9.00
CA GLY A 47 -11.32 -3.15 -8.45
C GLY A 47 -12.28 -3.91 -9.38
N ASN A 48 -13.31 -4.50 -8.80
CA ASN A 48 -14.40 -5.15 -9.52
C ASN A 48 -15.72 -4.97 -8.75
N ALA A 49 -16.81 -5.57 -9.23
CA ALA A 49 -18.14 -5.42 -8.63
C ALA A 49 -18.23 -5.88 -7.16
N SER A 50 -17.31 -6.72 -6.70
CA SER A 50 -17.23 -7.20 -5.32
C SER A 50 -16.34 -6.33 -4.42
N SER A 51 -15.75 -5.26 -4.96
CA SER A 51 -14.79 -4.44 -4.22
C SER A 51 -15.47 -3.43 -3.30
N ASP A 52 -14.86 -3.30 -2.15
CA ASP A 52 -15.03 -2.23 -1.18
C ASP A 52 -14.11 -1.04 -1.47
N TYR A 53 -14.35 0.08 -0.78
CA TYR A 53 -13.54 1.29 -0.84
C TYR A 53 -12.67 1.40 0.41
N ASP A 54 -11.40 1.01 0.31
CA ASP A 54 -10.44 1.17 1.39
C ASP A 54 -9.91 2.61 1.45
N LEU A 55 -9.84 3.19 2.64
CA LEU A 55 -9.14 4.44 2.92
C LEU A 55 -7.95 4.17 3.81
N LEU A 56 -6.74 4.50 3.35
CA LEU A 56 -5.57 4.59 4.22
C LEU A 56 -5.62 5.92 4.94
N ALA A 57 -5.74 5.89 6.27
CA ALA A 57 -5.93 7.10 7.06
C ALA A 57 -4.97 7.15 8.25
N PHE A 58 -4.44 8.35 8.50
CA PHE A 58 -3.72 8.62 9.73
C PHE A 58 -4.65 9.11 10.82
N TYR A 59 -4.42 8.62 12.03
CA TYR A 59 -5.15 9.08 13.21
C TYR A 59 -4.21 9.57 14.31
N GLN A 60 -4.74 10.43 15.17
CA GLN A 60 -4.10 10.84 16.42
C GLN A 60 -4.94 10.33 17.61
N PRO A 61 -4.35 9.65 18.60
CA PRO A 61 -5.02 9.36 19.87
C PRO A 61 -5.38 10.66 20.62
N LEU A 62 -6.62 10.76 21.11
CA LEU A 62 -7.07 11.87 21.96
C LEU A 62 -6.92 11.56 23.47
N LYS A 63 -6.80 10.27 23.81
CA LYS A 63 -6.52 9.72 25.14
C LYS A 63 -6.04 8.28 24.99
N ALA A 64 -5.71 7.63 26.11
CA ALA A 64 -5.34 6.22 26.11
C ALA A 64 -6.40 5.34 25.42
N ILE A 65 -5.94 4.48 24.50
CA ILE A 65 -6.75 3.54 23.73
C ILE A 65 -6.66 2.17 24.42
N SER A 66 -7.80 1.51 24.66
CA SER A 66 -7.80 0.16 25.24
C SER A 66 -7.35 -0.91 24.24
N SER A 67 -7.00 -2.11 24.71
CA SER A 67 -6.63 -3.24 23.83
C SER A 67 -7.74 -3.55 22.81
N ASP A 68 -9.00 -3.60 23.27
CA ASP A 68 -10.15 -3.90 22.40
C ASP A 68 -10.33 -2.81 21.32
N GLN A 69 -10.08 -1.55 21.67
CA GLN A 69 -10.13 -0.45 20.70
C GLN A 69 -8.97 -0.51 19.71
N TYR A 70 -7.78 -0.95 20.13
CA TYR A 70 -6.69 -1.24 19.20
C TYR A 70 -7.03 -2.38 18.24
N ASP A 71 -7.75 -3.41 18.69
CA ASP A 71 -8.19 -4.48 17.81
C ASP A 71 -9.20 -3.99 16.77
N VAL A 72 -10.06 -3.03 17.13
CA VAL A 72 -10.93 -2.33 16.17
C VAL A 72 -10.12 -1.47 15.19
N ILE A 73 -9.21 -0.64 15.68
CA ILE A 73 -8.37 0.24 14.84
C ILE A 73 -7.54 -0.57 13.84
N ASN A 74 -7.01 -1.72 14.26
CA ASN A 74 -6.20 -2.60 13.44
C ASN A 74 -7.02 -3.60 12.59
N ASN A 75 -8.35 -3.44 12.51
CA ASN A 75 -9.26 -4.33 11.80
C ASN A 75 -9.15 -5.82 12.19
N LYS A 76 -8.70 -6.11 13.42
CA LYS A 76 -8.75 -7.46 14.00
C LYS A 76 -10.15 -7.79 14.48
N THR A 77 -10.90 -6.77 14.88
CA THR A 77 -12.31 -6.85 15.21
C THR A 77 -13.06 -5.82 14.36
N PRO A 78 -14.12 -6.21 13.62
CA PRO A 78 -14.85 -5.26 12.80
C PRO A 78 -15.56 -4.23 13.68
N LEU A 79 -15.46 -2.95 13.32
CA LEU A 79 -16.24 -1.88 13.95
C LEU A 79 -17.75 -2.15 13.79
N LEU A 80 -18.15 -2.67 12.62
CA LEU A 80 -19.51 -3.12 12.29
C LEU A 80 -19.47 -4.27 11.27
N GLY A 81 -20.39 -5.23 11.41
CA GLY A 81 -20.70 -6.22 10.36
C GLY A 81 -19.50 -7.08 9.93
N ALA A 82 -19.57 -7.59 8.70
CA ALA A 82 -18.47 -8.31 8.07
C ALA A 82 -17.43 -7.31 7.53
N ALA A 83 -16.14 -7.63 7.67
CA ALA A 83 -15.09 -6.90 6.96
C ALA A 83 -15.27 -7.07 5.43
N HIS A 84 -15.03 -6.00 4.66
CA HIS A 84 -15.07 -5.98 3.19
C HIS A 84 -16.46 -6.21 2.56
N ILE A 85 -17.38 -5.27 2.77
CA ILE A 85 -18.68 -5.26 2.08
C ILE A 85 -18.56 -4.48 0.76
N ALA A 86 -18.96 -5.10 -0.35
CA ALA A 86 -18.92 -4.50 -1.67
C ALA A 86 -19.63 -3.14 -1.69
N GLY A 87 -18.97 -2.12 -2.27
CA GLY A 87 -19.48 -0.76 -2.36
C GLY A 87 -19.47 0.06 -1.06
N GLN A 88 -19.05 -0.50 0.07
CA GLN A 88 -18.93 0.23 1.33
C GLN A 88 -17.50 0.74 1.56
N VAL A 89 -17.40 1.80 2.37
CA VAL A 89 -16.13 2.39 2.80
C VAL A 89 -15.57 1.67 4.02
N ASN A 90 -14.29 1.30 3.98
CA ASN A 90 -13.53 0.74 5.08
C ASN A 90 -12.32 1.61 5.42
N LEU A 91 -11.97 1.68 6.71
CA LEU A 91 -10.80 2.43 7.19
C LEU A 91 -9.63 1.49 7.48
N LEU A 92 -8.49 1.78 6.89
CA LEU A 92 -7.19 1.21 7.17
C LEU A 92 -6.40 2.26 7.96
N LEU A 93 -6.32 2.07 9.27
CA LEU A 93 -5.78 3.08 10.17
C LEU A 93 -4.30 2.84 10.47
N ALA A 94 -3.53 3.92 10.44
CA ALA A 94 -2.17 3.97 10.94
C ALA A 94 -2.05 5.13 11.95
N ASP A 95 -1.34 4.90 13.05
CA ASP A 95 -1.09 5.96 14.01
C ASP A 95 -0.20 7.02 13.37
N SER A 96 -0.53 8.30 13.54
CA SER A 96 0.30 9.42 13.10
C SER A 96 1.71 9.37 13.70
N GLU A 97 1.88 8.78 14.89
CA GLU A 97 3.20 8.57 15.50
C GLU A 97 4.12 7.72 14.61
N LEU A 98 3.56 6.84 13.79
CA LEU A 98 4.31 6.01 12.84
C LEU A 98 5.03 6.85 11.77
N CYS A 99 4.63 8.11 11.57
CA CYS A 99 5.39 9.12 10.83
C CYS A 99 6.47 9.77 11.70
N SER A 100 7.20 8.98 12.48
CA SER A 100 8.36 9.42 13.27
C SER A 100 9.63 8.75 12.75
N LEU A 101 10.73 9.52 12.68
CA LEU A 101 12.03 9.02 12.21
C LEU A 101 12.52 7.80 13.01
N LYS A 102 12.06 7.62 14.25
CA LYS A 102 12.44 6.45 15.06
C LYS A 102 12.01 5.12 14.45
N PHE A 103 10.90 5.08 13.69
CA PHE A 103 10.35 3.85 13.11
C PHE A 103 10.94 3.50 11.75
N VAL A 104 11.44 4.52 11.05
CA VAL A 104 11.89 4.43 9.66
C VAL A 104 13.02 3.44 9.45
N ASP A 105 14.00 3.46 10.36
CA ASP A 105 15.15 2.56 10.33
C ASP A 105 15.13 1.51 11.46
N MET A 106 14.03 1.44 12.23
CA MET A 106 13.85 0.46 13.29
C MET A 106 13.84 -0.95 12.71
N PRO A 107 14.57 -1.93 13.27
CA PRO A 107 14.43 -3.33 12.85
C PRO A 107 12.99 -3.83 13.08
N GLU A 108 12.41 -4.58 12.14
CA GLU A 108 11.02 -5.07 12.25
C GLU A 108 10.84 -5.98 13.47
N ALA A 109 11.85 -6.78 13.85
CA ALA A 109 11.79 -7.58 15.06
C ALA A 109 11.64 -6.73 16.33
N VAL A 110 12.35 -5.59 16.40
CA VAL A 110 12.24 -4.63 17.50
C VAL A 110 10.87 -3.95 17.47
N PHE A 111 10.41 -3.53 16.28
CA PHE A 111 9.06 -2.96 16.14
C PHE A 111 7.96 -3.95 16.59
N ALA A 112 8.06 -5.21 16.18
CA ALA A 112 7.11 -6.26 16.53
C ALA A 112 7.10 -6.56 18.04
N GLN A 113 8.25 -6.46 18.70
CA GLN A 113 8.38 -6.70 20.13
C GLN A 113 7.91 -5.51 20.96
N ASP A 114 8.36 -4.30 20.61
CA ASP A 114 8.20 -3.11 21.45
C ASP A 114 6.89 -2.36 21.16
N TYR A 115 6.32 -2.52 19.96
CA TYR A 115 5.12 -1.82 19.51
C TYR A 115 4.00 -2.77 19.01
N PRO A 116 3.61 -3.79 19.81
CA PRO A 116 2.67 -4.84 19.37
C PRO A 116 1.27 -4.30 19.04
N HIS A 117 0.90 -3.13 19.58
CA HIS A 117 -0.39 -2.48 19.35
C HIS A 117 -0.49 -1.79 17.98
N HIS A 118 0.63 -1.54 17.30
CA HIS A 118 0.64 -1.02 15.92
C HIS A 118 0.70 -2.14 14.87
N LEU A 119 0.70 -3.42 15.27
CA LEU A 119 0.87 -4.52 14.33
C LEU A 119 -0.42 -4.84 13.57
N ASN A 120 -0.34 -4.68 12.26
CA ASN A 120 -1.36 -5.10 11.30
C ASN A 120 -0.70 -5.35 9.92
N SER A 121 -1.50 -5.67 8.90
CA SER A 121 -1.00 -5.99 7.55
C SER A 121 -0.32 -4.81 6.83
N LEU A 122 -0.51 -3.57 7.30
CA LEU A 122 0.08 -2.34 6.77
C LEU A 122 1.45 -2.04 7.38
N THR A 123 1.70 -2.48 8.62
CA THR A 123 2.89 -2.06 9.38
C THR A 123 4.02 -3.07 9.34
N VAL A 124 3.74 -4.38 9.22
CA VAL A 124 4.77 -5.43 9.17
C VAL A 124 4.62 -6.35 7.96
N HIS A 125 5.72 -6.96 7.55
CA HIS A 125 5.72 -8.00 6.52
C HIS A 125 5.00 -9.28 6.98
N ASP A 126 4.52 -10.07 6.02
CA ASP A 126 4.03 -11.40 6.34
C ASP A 126 5.18 -12.21 6.94
N ARG A 127 4.92 -12.98 8.00
CA ARG A 127 5.94 -13.79 8.67
C ARG A 127 6.58 -14.82 7.76
N ALA A 128 5.89 -15.23 6.69
CA ALA A 128 6.45 -16.12 5.68
C ALA A 128 7.51 -15.43 4.80
N PHE A 129 7.52 -14.10 4.69
CA PHE A 129 8.36 -13.40 3.73
C PHE A 129 9.76 -13.15 4.28
N ASP A 130 10.78 -13.40 3.45
CA ASP A 130 12.16 -13.08 3.79
C ASP A 130 12.45 -11.59 3.56
N VAL A 131 12.46 -10.81 4.65
CA VAL A 131 12.78 -9.39 4.64
C VAL A 131 14.27 -9.09 4.40
N SER A 132 15.14 -10.10 4.52
CA SER A 132 16.60 -9.97 4.35
C SER A 132 17.06 -10.07 2.90
N VAL A 133 16.15 -10.33 1.97
CA VAL A 133 16.42 -10.50 0.53
C VAL A 133 17.03 -9.24 -0.13
N VAL A 134 16.87 -8.06 0.47
CA VAL A 134 17.48 -6.80 0.03
C VAL A 134 18.27 -6.17 1.19
N PRO A 135 19.43 -5.54 0.91
CA PRO A 135 20.23 -4.91 1.94
C PRO A 135 19.53 -3.65 2.48
N GLY A 136 19.68 -3.45 3.78
CA GLY A 136 18.92 -2.48 4.56
C GLY A 136 18.70 -3.03 5.95
N ASN A 137 18.38 -2.17 6.92
CA ASN A 137 17.79 -2.65 8.15
C ASN A 137 16.53 -3.46 7.81
N THR A 138 16.20 -4.47 8.61
CA THR A 138 14.96 -5.26 8.49
C THR A 138 13.72 -4.43 8.79
N SER A 139 13.67 -3.14 8.40
CA SER A 139 12.64 -2.20 8.77
C SER A 139 11.23 -2.65 8.36
N PRO A 140 10.21 -2.32 9.19
CA PRO A 140 8.83 -2.66 8.90
C PRO A 140 8.30 -1.92 7.67
N LYS A 141 7.17 -2.38 7.13
CA LYS A 141 6.41 -1.67 6.07
C LYS A 141 6.07 -0.23 6.44
N VAL A 142 5.99 0.06 7.75
CA VAL A 142 5.64 1.37 8.30
C VAL A 142 6.41 2.54 7.67
N ALA A 143 7.69 2.34 7.34
CA ALA A 143 8.54 3.36 6.74
C ALA A 143 8.02 3.88 5.39
N SER A 144 7.16 3.10 4.71
CA SER A 144 6.57 3.44 3.42
C SER A 144 5.14 3.96 3.48
N ILE A 145 4.47 3.97 4.64
CA ILE A 145 3.02 4.25 4.72
C ILE A 145 2.70 5.65 4.18
N PHE A 146 3.53 6.64 4.48
CA PHE A 146 3.29 8.00 3.96
C PHE A 146 3.43 8.04 2.43
N SER A 147 4.46 7.39 1.86
CA SER A 147 4.62 7.31 0.40
C SER A 147 3.46 6.55 -0.28
N ASP A 148 2.88 5.56 0.40
CA ASP A 148 1.72 4.83 -0.07
C ASP A 148 0.49 5.71 -0.19
N MET A 149 0.28 6.66 0.73
CA MET A 149 -0.87 7.57 0.63
C MET A 149 -0.84 8.37 -0.67
N PHE A 150 0.34 8.88 -1.06
CA PHE A 150 0.50 9.59 -2.33
C PHE A 150 0.39 8.67 -3.53
N TYR A 151 0.94 7.46 -3.45
CA TYR A 151 0.86 6.48 -4.52
C TYR A 151 -0.58 6.07 -4.79
N TYR A 152 -1.27 5.50 -3.81
CA TYR A 152 -2.65 5.07 -4.00
C TYR A 152 -3.62 6.23 -4.25
N GLY A 153 -3.35 7.41 -3.68
CA GLY A 153 -4.11 8.62 -3.94
C GLY A 153 -3.87 9.24 -5.33
N GLY A 154 -2.91 8.73 -6.12
CA GLY A 154 -2.56 9.31 -7.42
C GLY A 154 -2.06 10.76 -7.31
N GLY A 155 -1.37 11.09 -6.21
CA GLY A 155 -0.95 12.44 -5.87
C GLY A 155 -2.02 13.30 -5.18
N VAL A 156 -3.23 12.79 -4.97
CA VAL A 156 -4.28 13.50 -4.22
C VAL A 156 -4.42 12.92 -2.82
N LEU A 157 -4.37 13.79 -1.81
CA LEU A 157 -4.55 13.44 -0.42
C LEU A 157 -5.63 14.33 0.21
N THR A 158 -6.57 13.72 0.93
CA THR A 158 -7.55 14.48 1.71
C THR A 158 -6.96 14.80 3.08
N ASP A 159 -6.61 16.06 3.32
CA ASP A 159 -6.02 16.60 4.55
C ASP A 159 -7.06 17.37 5.37
N ARG A 160 -7.92 16.62 6.08
CA ARG A 160 -9.13 17.14 6.74
C ARG A 160 -8.85 18.26 7.74
N LEU A 161 -7.69 18.20 8.40
CA LEU A 161 -7.33 19.09 9.50
C LEU A 161 -6.11 19.96 9.20
N GLY A 162 -5.62 19.97 7.96
CA GLY A 162 -4.42 20.72 7.56
C GLY A 162 -3.12 20.16 8.15
N THR A 163 -3.14 18.98 8.77
CA THR A 163 -1.99 18.42 9.48
C THR A 163 -0.84 18.10 8.53
N VAL A 164 -1.14 17.60 7.34
CA VAL A 164 -0.10 17.31 6.34
C VAL A 164 0.43 18.61 5.77
N ARG A 165 -0.45 19.57 5.45
CA ARG A 165 -0.05 20.89 4.95
C ARG A 165 0.92 21.59 5.91
N ASP A 166 0.61 21.58 7.20
CA ASP A 166 1.39 22.30 8.22
C ASP A 166 2.74 21.64 8.50
N ASN A 167 2.82 20.30 8.40
CA ASN A 167 4.01 19.53 8.77
C ASN A 167 4.77 18.94 7.57
N PHE A 168 4.40 19.27 6.34
CA PHE A 168 4.93 18.58 5.16
C PHE A 168 6.45 18.65 5.03
N SER A 169 7.07 19.77 5.43
CA SER A 169 8.53 19.91 5.40
C SER A 169 9.25 18.81 6.18
N GLU A 170 8.69 18.43 7.33
CA GLU A 170 9.21 17.35 8.17
C GLU A 170 8.78 15.98 7.63
N MET A 171 7.52 15.84 7.26
CA MET A 171 6.98 14.57 6.76
C MET A 171 7.61 14.12 5.43
N LYS A 172 8.18 15.06 4.66
CA LYS A 172 8.88 14.76 3.40
C LYS A 172 10.02 13.75 3.58
N HIS A 173 10.60 13.66 4.78
CA HIS A 173 11.62 12.65 5.09
C HIS A 173 11.12 11.20 4.99
N PHE A 174 9.80 10.97 5.08
CA PHE A 174 9.18 9.64 4.92
C PHE A 174 8.87 9.29 3.46
N LEU A 175 9.17 10.18 2.51
CA LEU A 175 9.00 9.93 1.07
C LEU A 175 10.26 9.30 0.46
N ARG A 176 10.94 8.40 1.18
CA ARG A 176 12.16 7.75 0.71
C ARG A 176 11.81 6.74 -0.39
N VAL A 177 12.43 6.91 -1.57
CA VAL A 177 12.26 6.01 -2.72
C VAL A 177 12.62 4.57 -2.32
N TYR A 178 13.68 4.43 -1.51
CA TYR A 178 14.13 3.13 -1.03
C TYR A 178 13.03 2.39 -0.25
N ASP A 179 12.35 3.01 0.73
CA ASP A 179 11.33 2.32 1.53
C ASP A 179 10.12 1.91 0.69
N PHE A 180 9.69 2.80 -0.21
CA PHE A 180 8.62 2.53 -1.16
C PHE A 180 8.94 1.29 -2.02
N CYS A 181 10.16 1.24 -2.57
CA CYS A 181 10.59 0.15 -3.44
C CYS A 181 10.86 -1.14 -2.65
N LYS A 182 11.55 -1.06 -1.51
CA LYS A 182 11.87 -2.19 -0.63
C LYS A 182 10.60 -2.94 -0.25
N ARG A 183 9.56 -2.23 0.21
CA ARG A 183 8.30 -2.87 0.62
C ARG A 183 7.69 -3.70 -0.51
N ARG A 184 7.60 -3.11 -1.70
CA ARG A 184 7.04 -3.75 -2.91
C ARG A 184 7.90 -4.92 -3.37
N PHE A 185 9.22 -4.79 -3.28
CA PHE A 185 10.17 -5.85 -3.59
C PHE A 185 9.96 -7.05 -2.68
N VAL A 186 10.03 -6.85 -1.35
CA VAL A 186 9.88 -7.94 -0.35
C VAL A 186 8.53 -8.61 -0.49
N THR A 187 7.46 -7.83 -0.68
CA THR A 187 6.11 -8.38 -0.84
C THR A 187 5.98 -9.20 -2.12
N THR A 188 6.54 -8.73 -3.24
CA THR A 188 6.48 -9.44 -4.53
C THR A 188 7.38 -10.67 -4.55
N TYR A 189 8.57 -10.59 -3.95
CA TYR A 189 9.47 -11.73 -3.76
C TYR A 189 8.80 -12.81 -2.90
N GLY A 190 8.20 -12.43 -1.77
CA GLY A 190 7.43 -13.35 -0.93
C GLY A 190 6.24 -13.97 -1.65
N ARG A 191 5.47 -13.20 -2.43
CA ARG A 191 4.39 -13.75 -3.27
C ARG A 191 4.91 -14.79 -4.27
N LEU A 192 6.04 -14.53 -4.92
CA LEU A 192 6.66 -15.49 -5.84
C LEU A 192 7.01 -16.79 -5.13
N GLN A 193 7.57 -16.72 -3.93
CA GLN A 193 7.98 -17.90 -3.17
C GLN A 193 6.79 -18.72 -2.64
N TYR A 194 5.73 -18.05 -2.18
CA TYR A 194 4.68 -18.71 -1.37
C TYR A 194 3.29 -18.74 -2.02
N TYR A 195 2.97 -17.85 -2.97
CA TYR A 195 1.60 -17.64 -3.45
C TYR A 195 1.41 -17.75 -4.97
N LEU A 196 2.48 -17.73 -5.76
CA LEU A 196 2.42 -17.80 -7.23
C LEU A 196 2.85 -19.16 -7.81
N VAL A 197 3.17 -20.14 -6.96
CA VAL A 197 3.76 -21.42 -7.39
C VAL A 197 2.85 -22.63 -7.16
N GLU A 198 1.75 -22.48 -6.41
CA GLU A 198 0.85 -23.60 -6.09
C GLU A 198 -0.32 -23.70 -7.11
N PRO A 199 -0.47 -24.83 -7.83
CA PRO A 199 -1.59 -25.07 -8.74
C PRO A 199 -2.98 -24.85 -8.13
N GLY A 200 -3.88 -24.20 -8.86
CA GLY A 200 -5.25 -23.92 -8.40
C GLY A 200 -5.41 -22.96 -7.22
N ASN A 201 -4.32 -22.42 -6.66
CA ASN A 201 -4.37 -21.53 -5.48
C ASN A 201 -3.89 -20.09 -5.79
N VAL A 202 -3.48 -19.82 -7.04
CA VAL A 202 -2.98 -18.49 -7.40
C VAL A 202 -4.15 -17.55 -7.65
N ARG A 203 -4.34 -16.58 -6.76
CA ARG A 203 -5.32 -15.50 -6.99
C ARG A 203 -4.82 -14.62 -8.13
N LEU A 204 -5.68 -14.37 -9.13
CA LEU A 204 -5.39 -13.50 -10.28
C LEU A 204 -4.85 -12.13 -9.83
N ARG A 205 -5.44 -11.55 -8.78
CA ARG A 205 -5.00 -10.26 -8.22
C ARG A 205 -3.56 -10.30 -7.72
N THR A 206 -3.05 -11.44 -7.23
CA THR A 206 -1.66 -11.57 -6.79
C THR A 206 -0.70 -11.38 -7.97
N TYR A 207 -1.05 -11.83 -9.18
CA TYR A 207 -0.27 -11.54 -10.38
C TYR A 207 -0.31 -10.06 -10.74
N LEU A 208 -1.52 -9.47 -10.84
CA LEU A 208 -1.66 -8.05 -11.18
C LEU A 208 -0.92 -7.15 -10.19
N GLN A 209 -0.99 -7.44 -8.89
CA GLN A 209 -0.23 -6.73 -7.86
C GLN A 209 1.27 -6.89 -8.04
N SER A 210 1.77 -8.10 -8.31
CA SER A 210 3.20 -8.35 -8.50
C SER A 210 3.75 -7.63 -9.72
N ILE A 211 3.00 -7.64 -10.82
CA ILE A 211 3.35 -6.89 -12.05
C ILE A 211 3.37 -5.39 -11.75
N ASN A 212 2.32 -4.87 -11.13
CA ASN A 212 2.22 -3.43 -10.83
C ASN A 212 3.31 -2.97 -9.85
N ASP A 213 3.63 -3.78 -8.84
CA ASP A 213 4.69 -3.51 -7.87
C ASP A 213 6.07 -3.46 -8.55
N ILE A 214 6.37 -4.39 -9.47
CA ILE A 214 7.61 -4.37 -10.25
C ILE A 214 7.72 -3.10 -11.10
N LEU A 215 6.66 -2.77 -11.86
CA LEU A 215 6.65 -1.59 -12.71
C LEU A 215 6.73 -0.29 -11.89
N ALA A 216 6.08 -0.25 -10.72
CA ALA A 216 6.15 0.88 -9.79
C ALA A 216 7.56 1.06 -9.22
N ILE A 217 8.26 -0.03 -8.90
CA ILE A 217 9.66 0.02 -8.48
C ILE A 217 10.53 0.57 -9.60
N GLU A 218 10.46 -0.01 -10.80
CA GLU A 218 11.27 0.45 -11.95
C GLU A 218 11.01 1.93 -12.24
N TYR A 219 9.74 2.37 -12.26
CA TYR A 219 9.37 3.77 -12.44
C TYR A 219 10.00 4.69 -11.39
N ALA A 220 9.86 4.33 -10.11
CA ALA A 220 10.37 5.13 -9.00
C ALA A 220 11.90 5.24 -9.03
N LEU A 221 12.60 4.14 -9.35
CA LEU A 221 14.05 4.11 -9.44
C LEU A 221 14.58 4.93 -10.64
N ASP A 222 13.85 4.94 -11.77
CA ASP A 222 14.25 5.67 -12.97
C ASP A 222 13.99 7.18 -12.87
N ARG A 223 12.90 7.58 -12.19
CA ARG A 223 12.37 8.95 -12.25
C ARG A 223 12.46 9.72 -10.93
N LEU A 224 12.67 9.03 -9.81
CA LEU A 224 12.53 9.59 -8.46
C LEU A 224 11.19 10.31 -8.28
N ASP A 225 10.15 9.74 -8.88
CA ASP A 225 8.78 10.27 -8.83
C ASP A 225 7.78 9.17 -8.47
N VAL A 226 6.66 9.59 -7.88
CA VAL A 226 5.59 8.67 -7.49
C VAL A 226 4.95 8.08 -8.75
N PRO A 227 4.87 6.74 -8.90
CA PRO A 227 4.30 6.12 -10.08
C PRO A 227 2.77 6.29 -10.13
N PRO A 228 2.17 6.25 -11.33
CA PRO A 228 0.73 6.03 -11.48
C PRO A 228 0.28 4.77 -10.74
N ALA A 229 -0.86 4.84 -10.04
CA ALA A 229 -1.37 3.70 -9.28
C ALA A 229 -2.07 2.65 -10.17
N ASP A 230 -2.83 3.11 -11.17
CA ASP A 230 -3.67 2.28 -12.02
C ASP A 230 -2.82 1.34 -12.87
N VAL A 231 -3.02 0.03 -12.71
CA VAL A 231 -2.31 -1.01 -13.45
C VAL A 231 -2.46 -0.84 -14.96
N SER A 232 -3.61 -0.40 -15.46
CA SER A 232 -3.84 -0.20 -16.89
C SER A 232 -2.93 0.90 -17.45
N VAL A 233 -2.63 1.91 -16.65
CA VAL A 233 -1.66 2.97 -16.99
C VAL A 233 -0.24 2.44 -16.86
N MET A 234 0.06 1.71 -15.79
CA MET A 234 1.39 1.14 -15.54
C MET A 234 1.81 0.14 -16.61
N LEU A 235 0.89 -0.62 -17.19
CA LEU A 235 1.15 -1.54 -18.30
C LEU A 235 1.70 -0.84 -19.57
N ASN A 236 1.58 0.48 -19.70
CA ASN A 236 2.25 1.22 -20.78
C ASN A 236 3.78 1.30 -20.62
N TYR A 237 4.30 0.99 -19.43
CA TYR A 237 5.74 0.91 -19.15
C TYR A 237 6.29 -0.52 -19.25
N LEU A 238 5.43 -1.51 -19.55
CA LEU A 238 5.84 -2.90 -19.72
C LEU A 238 6.36 -3.12 -21.15
N ASP A 239 7.60 -3.59 -21.25
CA ASP A 239 8.35 -3.79 -22.51
C ASP A 239 8.22 -5.22 -23.10
N ASP A 240 7.73 -6.18 -22.31
CA ASP A 240 7.55 -7.56 -22.72
C ASP A 240 6.15 -7.78 -23.30
N ALA A 241 6.08 -8.00 -24.62
CA ALA A 241 4.81 -8.13 -25.33
C ALA A 241 3.98 -9.35 -24.89
N GLN A 242 4.63 -10.46 -24.53
CA GLN A 242 3.93 -11.67 -24.11
C GLN A 242 3.32 -11.49 -22.70
N VAL A 243 4.09 -10.91 -21.79
CA VAL A 243 3.62 -10.58 -20.44
C VAL A 243 2.52 -9.52 -20.51
N LEU A 244 2.64 -8.54 -21.41
CA LEU A 244 1.64 -7.50 -21.61
C LEU A 244 0.30 -8.06 -22.06
N ASP A 245 0.31 -8.99 -23.02
CA ASP A 245 -0.90 -9.64 -23.49
C ASP A 245 -1.61 -10.41 -22.36
N ILE A 246 -0.85 -11.20 -21.59
CA ILE A 246 -1.37 -11.93 -20.43
C ILE A 246 -1.92 -10.96 -19.38
N ALA A 247 -1.18 -9.90 -19.05
CA ALA A 247 -1.58 -8.93 -18.03
C ALA A 247 -2.85 -8.19 -18.42
N ARG A 248 -2.98 -7.73 -19.67
CA ARG A 248 -4.20 -7.08 -20.19
C ARG A 248 -5.40 -8.01 -20.10
N ARG A 249 -5.23 -9.28 -20.51
CA ARG A 249 -6.28 -10.30 -20.35
C ARG A 249 -6.69 -10.48 -18.88
N TYR A 250 -5.73 -10.48 -17.95
CA TYR A 250 -6.04 -10.59 -16.52
C TYR A 250 -6.77 -9.36 -15.99
N VAL A 251 -6.43 -8.15 -16.44
CA VAL A 251 -7.19 -6.92 -16.13
C VAL A 251 -8.62 -7.03 -16.63
N GLU A 252 -8.83 -7.49 -17.87
CA GLU A 252 -10.17 -7.71 -18.45
C GLU A 252 -10.98 -8.73 -17.63
N ILE A 253 -10.40 -9.89 -17.30
CA ILE A 253 -11.06 -10.90 -16.46
C ILE A 253 -11.41 -10.32 -15.09
N ASN A 254 -10.48 -9.61 -14.45
CA ASN A 254 -10.72 -9.03 -13.12
C ASN A 254 -11.86 -8.01 -13.15
N SER A 255 -11.85 -7.10 -14.14
CA SER A 255 -12.84 -6.03 -14.27
C SER A 255 -14.26 -6.54 -14.57
N SER A 256 -14.36 -7.63 -15.34
CA SER A 256 -15.64 -8.24 -15.71
C SER A 256 -16.16 -9.28 -14.71
N ALA A 257 -15.33 -9.70 -13.75
CA ALA A 257 -15.73 -10.67 -12.74
C ALA A 257 -16.73 -10.07 -11.73
N THR A 258 -17.79 -10.83 -11.47
CA THR A 258 -18.78 -10.54 -10.42
C THR A 258 -18.52 -11.33 -9.13
N ILE A 259 -17.65 -12.34 -9.20
CA ILE A 259 -17.25 -13.12 -8.02
C ILE A 259 -16.23 -12.36 -7.17
N ALA A 260 -16.20 -12.72 -5.89
CA ALA A 260 -15.28 -12.14 -4.94
C ALA A 260 -13.82 -12.37 -5.36
N LYS A 261 -12.99 -11.33 -5.23
CA LYS A 261 -11.61 -11.27 -5.74
C LYS A 261 -10.71 -12.42 -5.23
N GLU A 262 -10.96 -12.92 -4.03
CA GLU A 262 -10.27 -14.06 -3.42
C GLU A 262 -10.61 -15.42 -4.05
N LYS A 263 -11.68 -15.48 -4.84
CA LYS A 263 -12.17 -16.68 -5.54
C LYS A 263 -11.77 -16.73 -7.02
N LEU A 264 -11.17 -15.66 -7.55
CA LEU A 264 -10.60 -15.64 -8.90
C LEU A 264 -9.25 -16.36 -8.90
N LEU A 265 -9.31 -17.68 -8.82
CA LEU A 265 -8.14 -18.56 -8.81
C LEU A 265 -7.76 -18.97 -10.24
N LEU A 266 -6.46 -19.09 -10.46
CA LEU A 266 -5.85 -19.51 -11.71
C LEU A 266 -4.74 -20.51 -11.41
N ASP A 267 -4.33 -21.27 -12.42
CA ASP A 267 -3.09 -22.01 -12.36
C ASP A 267 -1.88 -21.06 -12.45
N PRO A 268 -0.75 -21.41 -11.81
CA PRO A 268 0.52 -20.73 -11.99
C PRO A 268 0.84 -20.55 -13.47
N ASN A 269 1.21 -19.34 -13.85
CA ASN A 269 1.63 -19.00 -15.19
C ASN A 269 3.17 -18.98 -15.25
N PRO A 270 3.82 -19.94 -15.94
CA PRO A 270 5.28 -20.03 -15.96
C PRO A 270 5.95 -18.81 -16.58
N ILE A 271 5.33 -18.19 -17.59
CA ILE A 271 5.85 -16.99 -18.26
C ILE A 271 5.87 -15.82 -17.27
N LEU A 272 4.76 -15.62 -16.54
CA LEU A 272 4.70 -14.57 -15.52
C LEU A 272 5.67 -14.84 -14.36
N ASN A 273 5.74 -16.07 -13.87
CA ASN A 273 6.65 -16.43 -12.77
C ASN A 273 8.11 -16.21 -13.16
N GLN A 274 8.50 -16.60 -14.37
CA GLN A 274 9.84 -16.36 -14.91
C GLN A 274 10.10 -14.86 -15.04
N TRP A 275 9.19 -14.10 -15.65
CA TRP A 275 9.35 -12.65 -15.81
C TRP A 275 9.46 -11.93 -14.46
N ILE A 276 8.62 -12.28 -13.48
CA ILE A 276 8.67 -11.73 -12.11
C ILE A 276 10.03 -12.02 -11.48
N ALA A 277 10.50 -13.27 -11.54
CA ALA A 277 11.79 -13.67 -10.98
C ALA A 277 12.96 -12.89 -11.62
N GLU A 278 13.00 -12.83 -12.95
CA GLU A 278 14.05 -12.12 -13.69
C GLU A 278 14.04 -10.62 -13.39
N ARG A 279 12.86 -9.99 -13.30
CA ARG A 279 12.73 -8.56 -12.96
C ARG A 279 13.19 -8.28 -11.54
N LEU A 280 12.81 -9.11 -10.57
CA LEU A 280 13.30 -8.98 -9.19
C LEU A 280 14.82 -9.09 -9.13
N GLU A 281 15.44 -10.05 -9.84
CA GLU A 281 16.90 -10.16 -9.87
C GLU A 281 17.59 -8.94 -10.51
N ARG A 282 16.97 -8.29 -11.50
CA ARG A 282 17.48 -7.02 -12.07
C ARG A 282 17.28 -5.82 -11.14
N ILE A 283 16.19 -5.79 -10.38
CA ILE A 283 15.88 -4.71 -9.43
C ILE A 283 16.78 -4.77 -8.20
N ARG A 284 17.08 -5.98 -7.70
CA ARG A 284 17.86 -6.20 -6.47
C ARG A 284 19.15 -5.36 -6.40
N PRO A 285 20.07 -5.39 -7.39
CA PRO A 285 21.29 -4.58 -7.34
C PRO A 285 21.01 -3.07 -7.32
N ARG A 286 19.94 -2.60 -7.98
CA ARG A 286 19.57 -1.18 -7.98
C ARG A 286 19.11 -0.70 -6.60
N LEU A 287 18.44 -1.57 -5.85
CA LEU A 287 18.06 -1.28 -4.45
C LEU A 287 19.28 -1.33 -3.53
N VAL A 288 20.23 -2.23 -3.78
CA VAL A 288 21.52 -2.28 -3.09
C VAL A 288 22.30 -0.98 -3.31
N ASP A 289 22.34 -0.46 -4.53
CA ASP A 289 23.05 0.78 -4.83
C ASP A 289 22.42 2.01 -4.14
N LEU A 290 21.12 1.96 -3.83
CA LEU A 290 20.45 3.01 -3.07
C LEU A 290 20.76 2.96 -1.57
N TYR A 291 21.01 1.80 -0.98
CA TYR A 291 21.20 1.66 0.47
C TYR A 291 22.57 1.02 0.82
N PRO A 292 23.39 1.64 1.69
CA PRO A 292 23.08 2.80 2.53
C PRO A 292 23.40 4.15 1.86
N GLN A 293 24.04 4.14 0.69
CA GLN A 293 24.74 5.31 0.13
C GLN A 293 23.80 6.47 -0.28
N ARG A 294 22.54 6.17 -0.60
CA ARG A 294 21.52 7.13 -1.04
C ARG A 294 20.16 6.87 -0.37
N ALA A 295 20.16 6.40 0.88
CA ALA A 295 18.93 6.12 1.62
C ALA A 295 17.99 7.35 1.71
N HIS A 296 18.55 8.55 1.61
CA HIS A 296 17.83 9.83 1.61
C HIS A 296 17.35 10.28 0.22
N ALA A 297 17.41 9.44 -0.81
CA ALA A 297 16.76 9.75 -2.09
C ALA A 297 15.23 9.81 -1.86
N LEU A 298 14.68 11.02 -1.99
CA LEU A 298 13.25 11.29 -1.77
C LEU A 298 12.50 11.35 -3.10
N PHE A 299 11.23 11.00 -3.08
CA PHE A 299 10.34 11.36 -4.17
C PHE A 299 10.26 12.87 -4.33
N ASN A 300 10.23 13.32 -5.58
CA ASN A 300 10.06 14.72 -5.93
C ASN A 300 8.58 15.13 -5.81
N VAL A 301 8.06 15.16 -4.58
CA VAL A 301 6.71 15.64 -4.28
C VAL A 301 6.74 17.13 -3.95
N VAL A 302 5.87 17.88 -4.61
CA VAL A 302 5.58 19.30 -4.35
C VAL A 302 4.09 19.39 -4.03
N ILE A 303 3.73 20.03 -2.93
CA ILE A 303 2.33 20.30 -2.60
C ILE A 303 1.91 21.61 -3.25
N ASP A 304 0.83 21.56 -4.03
CA ASP A 304 0.15 22.73 -4.58
C ASP A 304 -0.84 23.34 -3.58
#